data_AF-A0A5K1CRC2-F1
#
_entry.id   AF-A0A5K1CRC2-F1
#
_cell.length_a   1.000
_cell.length_b   1.000
_cell.length_c   1.000
_cell.angle_alpha   90.00
_cell.angle_beta   90.00
_cell.angle_gamma   90.00
#
_symmetry.space_group_name_H-M   'P 1'
#
loop_
_entity.id
_entity.type
_entity.pdbx_description
1 polymer ?
#
loop_
_entity_poly.entity_id
_entity_poly.type
_entity_poly.pdbx_seq_one_letter_code
_entity_poly.pdbx_strand_id
1 'polypeptide(L)'
;GVYLLEIHRILRPGGFWVLSGPPVNYQNRWRGWNTTIEEQKADYNSLQTLLTKMCFKQYSKKDDIAVWQKSTDNSCYDKLAKADSYPPKCDDSFEPDAAWYVPLRPCVVAPDPNLKKTSLKSLPKWPERLHAAPERVSIIHGGSAGAFNHDDSKWKVRVKHYKTLLPALGTDKIRNVMDMNTVYGGFAAALIDSPLWVMNVVSSYSINTLSVVFDRGLIGTNHD
;
A
#
# COMPACT_ATOMS: atom_id res chain seq x y z
N GLY A 1 -8.16 -4.92 -16.92
CA GLY A 1 -8.35 -6.02 -15.95
C GLY A 1 -7.22 -6.08 -14.93
N VAL A 2 -5.99 -6.39 -15.33
CA VAL A 2 -4.88 -6.71 -14.41
C VAL A 2 -4.39 -5.54 -13.53
N TYR A 3 -4.30 -4.33 -14.05
CA TYR A 3 -3.89 -3.17 -13.24
C TYR A 3 -4.84 -2.88 -12.08
N LEU A 4 -6.14 -3.13 -12.26
CA LEU A 4 -7.11 -2.97 -11.18
C LEU A 4 -6.93 -4.04 -10.08
N LEU A 5 -6.55 -5.26 -10.46
CA LEU A 5 -6.24 -6.34 -9.51
C LEU A 5 -4.98 -6.00 -8.69
N GLU A 6 -3.99 -5.38 -9.33
CA GLU A 6 -2.80 -4.88 -8.63
C GLU A 6 -3.15 -3.72 -7.68
N ILE A 7 -4.01 -2.79 -8.10
CA ILE A 7 -4.55 -1.75 -7.22
C ILE A 7 -5.25 -2.38 -6.01
N HIS A 8 -6.01 -3.45 -6.21
CA HIS A 8 -6.64 -4.17 -5.11
C HIS A 8 -5.61 -4.78 -4.16
N ARG A 9 -4.50 -5.34 -4.65
CA ARG A 9 -3.43 -5.91 -3.82
C ARG A 9 -2.82 -4.84 -2.90
N ILE A 10 -2.45 -3.68 -3.46
CA ILE A 10 -1.77 -2.61 -2.71
C ILE A 10 -2.72 -1.83 -1.78
N LEU A 11 -4.00 -1.74 -2.11
CA LEU A 11 -4.96 -0.95 -1.35
C LEU A 11 -5.42 -1.69 -0.09
N ARG A 12 -5.30 -1.04 1.07
CA ARG A 12 -5.77 -1.59 2.36
C ARG A 12 -7.30 -1.65 2.43
N PRO A 13 -7.87 -2.56 3.25
CA PRO A 13 -9.29 -2.53 3.60
C PRO A 13 -9.73 -1.16 4.12
N GLY A 14 -10.82 -0.63 3.58
CA GLY A 14 -11.31 0.73 3.86
C GLY A 14 -10.65 1.85 3.04
N GLY A 15 -9.61 1.54 2.27
CA GLY A 15 -8.97 2.48 1.34
C GLY A 15 -9.85 2.79 0.12
N PHE A 16 -9.50 3.87 -0.59
CA PHE A 16 -10.27 4.38 -1.72
C PHE A 16 -9.49 4.27 -3.03
N TRP A 17 -10.21 3.93 -4.09
CA TRP A 17 -9.77 4.03 -5.48
C TRP A 17 -10.64 5.04 -6.20
N VAL A 18 -10.02 5.93 -6.97
CA VAL A 18 -10.69 7.02 -7.68
C VAL A 18 -10.44 6.86 -9.17
N LEU A 19 -11.50 6.86 -9.97
CA LEU A 19 -11.44 6.93 -11.42
C LEU A 19 -12.00 8.27 -11.87
N SER A 20 -11.28 8.93 -12.77
CA SER A 20 -11.69 10.18 -13.38
C SER A 20 -11.75 10.02 -14.91
N GLY A 21 -12.85 10.48 -15.52
CA GLY A 21 -13.09 10.39 -16.95
C GLY A 21 -13.89 9.15 -17.39
N PRO A 22 -14.17 8.99 -18.70
CA PRO A 22 -14.92 7.86 -19.22
C PRO A 22 -14.32 6.51 -18.76
N PRO A 23 -15.15 5.51 -18.43
CA PRO A 23 -16.60 5.47 -18.62
C PRO A 23 -17.41 6.17 -17.51
N VAL A 24 -16.79 6.88 -16.57
CA VAL A 24 -17.51 7.76 -15.64
C VAL A 24 -18.13 8.92 -16.43
N ASN A 25 -19.39 9.23 -16.14
CA ASN A 25 -20.15 10.30 -16.80
C ASN A 25 -20.28 10.14 -18.33
N TYR A 26 -20.33 8.89 -18.82
CA TYR A 26 -20.41 8.59 -20.24
C TYR A 26 -21.54 9.32 -20.97
N GLN A 27 -22.66 9.61 -20.29
CA GLN A 27 -23.79 10.36 -20.86
C GLN A 27 -23.38 11.74 -21.39
N ASN A 28 -22.44 12.40 -20.71
CA ASN A 28 -22.01 13.75 -21.03
C ASN A 28 -20.62 13.80 -21.71
N ARG A 29 -19.82 12.72 -21.64
CA ARG A 29 -18.41 12.71 -22.05
C ARG A 29 -18.03 11.66 -23.12
N TRP A 30 -18.98 10.97 -23.74
CA TRP A 30 -18.70 9.90 -24.72
C TRP A 30 -17.94 10.33 -25.99
N ARG A 31 -18.09 11.58 -26.44
CA ARG A 31 -17.54 12.05 -27.74
C ARG A 31 -16.00 12.16 -27.80
N GLY A 32 -15.32 12.20 -26.66
CA GLY A 32 -13.86 12.45 -26.61
C GLY A 32 -12.98 11.25 -26.96
N TRP A 33 -13.55 10.04 -27.08
CA TRP A 33 -12.77 8.79 -27.10
C TRP A 33 -13.00 7.89 -28.31
N ASN A 34 -13.68 8.39 -29.36
CA ASN A 34 -14.08 7.58 -30.53
C ASN A 34 -14.88 6.32 -30.16
N THR A 35 -15.77 6.44 -29.16
CA THR A 35 -16.64 5.38 -28.64
C THR A 35 -18.11 5.79 -28.69
N THR A 36 -19.02 4.84 -28.63
CA THR A 36 -20.47 5.06 -28.51
C THR A 36 -20.94 5.19 -27.06
N ILE A 37 -22.14 5.72 -26.83
CA ILE A 37 -22.76 5.77 -25.49
C ILE A 37 -22.96 4.35 -24.97
N GLU A 38 -23.35 3.44 -25.84
CA GLU A 38 -23.64 2.04 -25.55
C GLU A 38 -22.38 1.29 -25.10
N GLU A 39 -21.27 1.47 -25.81
CA GLU A 39 -19.96 0.90 -25.43
C GLU A 39 -19.50 1.42 -24.06
N GLN A 40 -19.55 2.74 -23.84
CA GLN A 40 -19.14 3.33 -22.57
C GLN A 40 -20.04 2.89 -21.40
N LYS A 41 -21.34 2.70 -21.65
CA LYS A 41 -22.26 2.12 -20.67
C LYS A 41 -21.92 0.67 -20.36
N ALA A 42 -21.60 -0.14 -21.38
CA ALA A 42 -21.19 -1.53 -21.20
C ALA A 42 -19.87 -1.64 -20.43
N ASP A 43 -18.89 -0.78 -20.72
CA ASP A 43 -17.63 -0.69 -20.00
C ASP A 43 -17.83 -0.27 -18.54
N TYR A 44 -18.69 0.72 -18.29
CA TYR A 44 -19.02 1.14 -16.92
C TYR A 44 -19.65 0.00 -16.12
N ASN A 45 -20.62 -0.71 -16.71
CA ASN A 45 -21.29 -1.84 -16.07
C ASN A 45 -20.31 -3.00 -15.79
N SER A 46 -19.42 -3.28 -16.73
CA SER A 46 -18.36 -4.29 -16.59
C SER A 46 -17.39 -3.93 -15.46
N LEU A 47 -16.98 -2.65 -15.40
CA LEU A 47 -16.15 -2.12 -14.34
C LEU A 47 -16.83 -2.23 -12.97
N GLN A 48 -18.09 -1.81 -12.84
CA GLN A 48 -18.86 -1.91 -11.59
C GLN A 48 -19.00 -3.37 -11.14
N THR A 49 -19.26 -4.28 -12.08
CA THR A 49 -19.34 -5.72 -11.82
C THR A 49 -18.02 -6.26 -11.29
N LEU A 50 -16.90 -5.95 -11.95
CA LEU A 50 -15.56 -6.37 -11.55
C LEU A 50 -15.21 -5.84 -10.16
N LEU A 51 -15.40 -4.55 -9.91
CA LEU A 51 -15.17 -3.92 -8.60
C LEU A 51 -15.98 -4.56 -7.48
N THR A 52 -17.26 -4.85 -7.73
CA THR A 52 -18.12 -5.52 -6.75
C THR A 52 -17.60 -6.91 -6.40
N LYS A 53 -17.15 -7.68 -7.40
CA LYS A 53 -16.52 -8.99 -7.18
C LYS A 53 -15.17 -8.89 -6.44
N MET A 54 -14.46 -7.79 -6.62
CA MET A 54 -13.23 -7.45 -5.90
C MET A 54 -13.49 -6.77 -4.54
N CYS A 55 -14.72 -6.84 -4.03
CA CYS A 55 -15.10 -6.31 -2.73
C CYS A 55 -14.96 -4.79 -2.59
N PHE A 56 -15.13 -4.05 -3.68
CA PHE A 56 -15.33 -2.61 -3.65
C PHE A 56 -16.81 -2.25 -3.58
N LYS A 57 -17.11 -1.15 -2.89
CA LYS A 57 -18.42 -0.49 -2.87
C LYS A 57 -18.27 0.92 -3.42
N GLN A 58 -19.20 1.37 -4.25
CA GLN A 58 -19.20 2.76 -4.71
C GLN A 58 -19.46 3.67 -3.50
N TYR A 59 -18.54 4.60 -3.25
CA TYR A 59 -18.58 5.52 -2.13
C TYR A 59 -19.24 6.84 -2.52
N SER A 60 -18.84 7.40 -3.65
CA SER A 60 -19.39 8.64 -4.19
C SER A 60 -19.17 8.71 -5.70
N LYS A 61 -20.00 9.49 -6.39
CA LYS A 61 -19.83 9.81 -7.80
C LYS A 61 -20.30 11.24 -8.01
N LYS A 62 -19.46 12.07 -8.62
CA LYS A 62 -19.79 13.44 -8.98
C LYS A 62 -19.08 13.79 -10.28
N ASP A 63 -19.85 14.28 -11.25
CA ASP A 63 -19.36 14.64 -12.57
C ASP A 63 -18.52 13.49 -13.16
N ASP A 64 -17.31 13.81 -13.60
CA ASP A 64 -16.38 12.87 -14.23
C ASP A 64 -15.64 11.97 -13.21
N ILE A 65 -15.93 12.07 -11.92
CA ILE A 65 -15.21 11.35 -10.85
C ILE A 65 -16.11 10.33 -10.17
N ALA A 66 -15.62 9.10 -10.07
CA ALA A 66 -16.21 8.04 -9.25
C ALA A 66 -15.20 7.53 -8.24
N VAL A 67 -15.67 7.35 -7.01
CA VAL A 67 -14.88 6.90 -5.86
C VAL A 67 -15.45 5.57 -5.38
N TRP A 68 -14.58 4.57 -5.25
CA TRP A 68 -14.92 3.28 -4.69
C TRP A 68 -14.07 3.01 -3.45
N GLN A 69 -14.69 2.40 -2.45
CA GLN A 69 -14.03 2.02 -1.21
C GLN A 69 -13.89 0.49 -1.16
N LYS A 70 -12.68 0.01 -0.89
CA LYS A 70 -12.44 -1.40 -0.62
C LYS A 70 -13.11 -1.77 0.70
N SER A 71 -13.89 -2.85 0.72
CA SER A 71 -14.63 -3.30 1.89
C SER A 71 -13.71 -3.45 3.11
N THR A 72 -14.19 -3.01 4.27
CA THR A 72 -13.55 -3.33 5.56
C THR A 72 -13.98 -4.70 6.08
N ASP A 73 -15.05 -5.26 5.53
CA ASP A 73 -15.56 -6.58 5.85
C ASP A 73 -14.99 -7.60 4.85
N ASN A 74 -14.27 -8.59 5.40
CA ASN A 74 -13.62 -9.65 4.65
C ASN A 74 -14.59 -10.75 4.18
N SER A 75 -15.82 -10.81 4.72
CA SER A 75 -16.83 -11.81 4.30
C SER A 75 -17.17 -11.76 2.81
N CYS A 76 -16.94 -10.61 2.17
CA CYS A 76 -17.12 -10.47 0.73
C CYS A 76 -16.23 -11.45 -0.07
N TYR A 77 -15.04 -11.78 0.43
CA TYR A 77 -14.12 -12.71 -0.22
C TYR A 77 -14.60 -14.16 -0.16
N ASP A 78 -15.57 -14.51 0.70
CA ASP A 78 -16.13 -15.86 0.78
C ASP A 78 -16.79 -16.28 -0.55
N LYS A 79 -17.26 -15.30 -1.34
CA LYS A 79 -17.82 -15.53 -2.67
C LYS A 79 -16.77 -15.97 -3.69
N LEU A 80 -15.49 -15.71 -3.43
CA LEU A 80 -14.36 -16.13 -4.27
C LEU A 80 -13.89 -17.55 -3.98
N ALA A 81 -14.45 -18.23 -2.97
CA ALA A 81 -14.13 -19.64 -2.68
C ALA A 81 -14.71 -20.61 -3.73
N LYS A 82 -15.55 -20.12 -4.65
CA LYS A 82 -16.12 -20.94 -5.73
C LYS A 82 -15.10 -21.10 -6.86
N ALA A 83 -14.97 -22.33 -7.38
CA ALA A 83 -14.03 -22.69 -8.44
C ALA A 83 -14.16 -21.84 -9.71
N ASP A 84 -15.39 -21.44 -10.07
CA ASP A 84 -15.67 -20.64 -11.28
C ASP A 84 -15.75 -19.13 -11.02
N SER A 85 -15.24 -18.65 -9.87
CA SER A 85 -15.27 -17.22 -9.56
C SER A 85 -14.21 -16.46 -10.37
N TYR A 86 -14.63 -15.38 -11.02
CA TYR A 86 -13.73 -14.46 -11.71
C TYR A 86 -13.86 -13.04 -11.14
N PRO A 87 -12.77 -12.38 -10.71
CA PRO A 87 -11.39 -12.90 -10.68
C PRO A 87 -11.19 -13.98 -9.60
N PRO A 88 -10.33 -14.98 -9.84
CA PRO A 88 -10.05 -16.02 -8.85
C PRO A 88 -9.28 -15.46 -7.65
N LYS A 89 -9.36 -16.14 -6.51
CA LYS A 89 -8.46 -15.88 -5.37
C LYS A 89 -7.03 -16.31 -5.74
N CYS A 90 -6.03 -15.54 -5.33
CA CYS A 90 -4.63 -15.96 -5.50
C CYS A 90 -4.34 -17.22 -4.67
N ASP A 91 -3.54 -18.12 -5.24
CA ASP A 91 -3.03 -19.31 -4.55
C ASP A 91 -1.93 -18.95 -3.53
N ASP A 92 -1.57 -19.92 -2.69
CA ASP A 92 -0.57 -19.77 -1.62
C ASP A 92 0.87 -19.63 -2.14
N SER A 93 1.11 -19.83 -3.44
CA SER A 93 2.45 -19.57 -4.05
C SER A 93 2.69 -18.09 -4.31
N PHE A 94 1.65 -17.26 -4.24
CA PHE A 94 1.75 -15.83 -4.47
C PHE A 94 2.12 -15.09 -3.19
N GLU A 95 3.34 -14.55 -3.14
CA GLU A 95 3.79 -13.67 -2.06
C GLU A 95 3.22 -12.24 -2.25
N PRO A 96 2.26 -11.79 -1.44
CA PRO A 96 1.61 -10.50 -1.64
C PRO A 96 2.52 -9.30 -1.42
N ASP A 97 3.59 -9.41 -0.63
CA ASP A 97 4.52 -8.31 -0.36
C ASP A 97 5.71 -8.30 -1.34
N ALA A 98 5.75 -9.21 -2.31
CA ALA A 98 6.77 -9.21 -3.36
C ALA A 98 6.53 -8.07 -4.35
N ALA A 99 7.55 -7.22 -4.52
CA ALA A 99 7.47 -5.99 -5.32
C ALA A 99 8.50 -5.92 -6.46
N TRP A 100 9.43 -6.88 -6.56
CA TRP A 100 10.59 -6.81 -7.45
C TRP A 100 10.66 -8.05 -8.35
N TYR A 101 10.76 -7.86 -9.67
CA TYR A 101 10.76 -8.92 -10.69
C TYR A 101 9.62 -9.95 -10.58
N VAL A 102 8.46 -9.55 -10.05
CA VAL A 102 7.27 -10.42 -9.97
C VAL A 102 6.25 -10.03 -11.04
N PRO A 103 5.81 -10.97 -11.90
CA PRO A 103 4.78 -10.70 -12.88
C PRO A 103 3.42 -10.46 -12.21
N LEU A 104 2.66 -9.50 -12.75
CA LEU A 104 1.30 -9.25 -12.27
C LEU A 104 0.42 -10.48 -12.49
N ARG A 105 -0.23 -10.97 -11.43
CA ARG A 105 -1.15 -12.11 -11.50
C ARG A 105 -2.60 -11.64 -11.61
N PRO A 106 -3.42 -12.24 -12.49
CA PRO A 106 -4.83 -11.88 -12.64
C PRO A 106 -5.71 -12.52 -11.56
N CYS A 107 -5.37 -12.33 -10.28
CA CYS A 107 -6.08 -12.89 -9.13
C CYS A 107 -6.26 -11.83 -8.02
N VAL A 108 -7.12 -12.15 -7.04
CA VAL A 108 -7.43 -11.29 -5.89
C VAL A 108 -6.79 -11.85 -4.63
N VAL A 109 -5.99 -11.02 -3.96
CA VAL A 109 -5.43 -11.33 -2.63
C VAL A 109 -6.44 -10.94 -1.55
N ALA A 110 -6.98 -11.94 -0.86
CA ALA A 110 -7.81 -11.70 0.33
C ALA A 110 -6.91 -11.25 1.51
N PRO A 111 -7.35 -10.29 2.35
CA PRO A 111 -6.61 -9.94 3.57
C PRO A 111 -6.42 -11.15 4.49
N ASP A 112 -5.25 -11.22 5.12
CA ASP A 112 -4.93 -12.29 6.08
C ASP A 112 -5.87 -12.20 7.29
N PRO A 113 -6.65 -13.26 7.62
CA PRO A 113 -7.55 -13.28 8.77
C PRO A 113 -6.83 -13.16 10.11
N ASN A 114 -5.52 -13.46 10.17
CA ASN A 114 -4.72 -13.34 11.40
C ASN A 114 -4.35 -11.89 11.71
N LEU A 115 -4.38 -10.99 10.72
CA LEU A 115 -3.99 -9.58 10.88
C LEU A 115 -5.23 -8.68 11.05
N LYS A 116 -5.61 -8.43 12.30
CA LYS A 116 -6.88 -7.74 12.66
C LYS A 116 -6.83 -6.22 12.50
N LYS A 117 -5.65 -5.62 12.49
CA LYS A 117 -5.40 -4.16 12.48
C LYS A 117 -4.82 -3.66 11.16
N THR A 118 -5.16 -4.31 10.05
CA THR A 118 -4.68 -3.93 8.71
C THR A 118 -5.56 -2.89 8.00
N SER A 119 -6.76 -2.64 8.52
CA SER A 119 -7.69 -1.66 7.97
C SER A 119 -7.17 -0.23 8.10
N LEU A 120 -7.63 0.67 7.23
CA LEU A 120 -7.23 2.08 7.27
C LEU A 120 -7.58 2.76 8.61
N LYS A 121 -8.71 2.40 9.23
CA LYS A 121 -9.20 3.01 10.48
C LYS A 121 -8.46 2.50 11.73
N SER A 122 -7.86 1.31 11.67
CA SER A 122 -7.13 0.72 12.80
C SER A 122 -5.70 1.22 12.95
N LEU A 123 -5.16 1.88 11.92
CA LEU A 123 -3.80 2.41 11.96
C LEU A 123 -3.76 3.75 12.70
N PRO A 124 -2.70 4.01 13.50
CA PRO A 124 -2.45 5.34 14.03
C PRO A 124 -2.39 6.37 12.90
N LYS A 125 -2.76 7.61 13.22
CA LYS A 125 -2.63 8.73 12.28
C LYS A 125 -1.15 9.06 12.11
N TRP A 126 -0.87 9.79 11.03
CA TRP A 126 0.44 10.40 10.87
C TRP A 126 0.48 11.65 11.75
N PRO A 127 1.59 11.93 12.49
CA PRO A 127 2.88 11.21 12.47
C PRO A 127 3.03 10.08 13.49
N GLU A 128 2.04 9.80 14.35
CA GLU A 128 2.16 8.81 15.43
C GLU A 128 2.50 7.40 14.92
N ARG A 129 2.03 7.08 13.70
CA ARG A 129 2.31 5.84 12.99
C ARG A 129 3.80 5.54 12.82
N LEU A 130 4.66 6.57 12.79
CA LEU A 130 6.10 6.39 12.71
C LEU A 130 6.65 5.58 13.86
N HIS A 131 6.08 5.69 15.06
CA HIS A 131 6.62 5.06 16.26
C HIS A 131 5.75 3.92 16.78
N ALA A 132 4.69 3.55 16.06
CA ALA A 132 3.81 2.45 16.42
C ALA A 132 4.19 1.19 15.63
N ALA A 133 4.53 0.11 16.35
CA ALA A 133 4.82 -1.17 15.72
C ALA A 133 3.59 -1.70 14.98
N PRO A 134 3.66 -1.91 13.65
CA PRO A 134 2.54 -2.46 12.90
C PRO A 134 2.39 -3.95 13.18
N GLU A 135 1.15 -4.47 13.11
CA GLU A 135 0.87 -5.89 13.37
C GLU A 135 1.64 -6.82 12.43
N ARG A 136 1.85 -6.40 11.18
CA ARG A 136 2.61 -7.15 10.17
C ARG A 136 4.06 -7.46 10.60
N VAL A 137 4.63 -6.72 11.56
CA VAL A 137 5.98 -7.03 12.05
C VAL A 137 6.08 -8.46 12.62
N SER A 138 4.97 -9.04 13.10
CA SER A 138 4.96 -10.39 13.67
C SER A 138 5.02 -11.51 12.63
N ILE A 139 4.70 -11.23 11.36
CA ILE A 139 4.78 -12.22 10.27
C ILE A 139 6.13 -12.20 9.56
N ILE A 140 6.97 -11.20 9.84
CA ILE A 140 8.34 -11.14 9.35
C ILE A 140 9.21 -12.09 10.18
N HIS A 141 10.04 -12.90 9.51
CA HIS A 141 10.99 -13.77 10.18
C HIS A 141 11.91 -12.98 11.13
N GLY A 142 11.90 -13.33 12.42
CA GLY A 142 12.65 -12.62 13.47
C GLY A 142 12.07 -11.25 13.86
N GLY A 143 10.96 -10.84 13.26
CA GLY A 143 10.26 -9.60 13.56
C GLY A 143 9.39 -9.71 14.81
N SER A 144 9.33 -8.62 15.59
CA SER A 144 8.43 -8.47 16.72
C SER A 144 8.23 -6.99 17.05
N ALA A 145 7.16 -6.67 17.79
CA ALA A 145 6.95 -5.32 18.30
C ALA A 145 8.12 -4.87 19.20
N GLY A 146 8.72 -5.79 19.97
CA GLY A 146 9.92 -5.51 20.76
C GLY A 146 11.13 -5.15 19.91
N ALA A 147 11.40 -5.92 18.85
CA ALA A 147 12.49 -5.65 17.90
C ALA A 147 12.29 -4.30 17.19
N PHE A 148 11.05 -3.99 16.78
CA PHE A 148 10.69 -2.70 16.21
C PHE A 148 10.96 -1.54 17.16
N ASN A 149 10.46 -1.62 18.40
CA ASN A 149 10.62 -0.56 19.39
C ASN A 149 12.09 -0.35 19.77
N HIS A 150 12.88 -1.43 19.78
CA HIS A 150 14.32 -1.38 19.99
C HIS A 150 15.04 -0.69 18.85
N ASP A 151 14.70 -1.00 17.59
CA ASP A 151 15.25 -0.31 16.41
C ASP A 151 14.92 1.19 16.43
N ASP A 152 13.65 1.55 16.69
CA ASP A 152 13.20 2.95 16.79
C ASP A 152 13.98 3.72 17.87
N SER A 153 14.15 3.12 19.05
CA SER A 153 14.89 3.72 20.17
C SER A 153 16.38 3.86 19.85
N LYS A 154 16.99 2.86 19.22
CA LYS A 154 18.39 2.90 18.79
C LYS A 154 18.65 4.03 17.80
N TRP A 155 17.78 4.19 16.81
CA TRP A 155 17.97 5.23 15.78
C TRP A 155 17.80 6.64 16.33
N LYS A 156 16.90 6.86 17.30
CA LYS A 156 16.82 8.14 18.03
C LYS A 156 18.14 8.54 18.69
N VAL A 157 18.90 7.58 19.22
CA VAL A 157 20.23 7.84 19.82
C VAL A 157 21.29 8.00 18.73
N ARG A 158 21.32 7.12 17.73
CA ARG A 158 22.32 7.15 16.65
C ARG A 158 22.26 8.42 15.82
N VAL A 159 21.07 8.91 15.49
CA VAL A 159 20.90 10.16 14.74
C VAL A 159 21.50 11.35 15.48
N LYS A 160 21.38 11.41 16.81
CA LYS A 160 22.04 12.47 17.61
C LYS A 160 23.56 12.44 17.44
N HIS A 161 24.15 11.24 17.45
CA HIS A 161 25.59 11.07 17.21
C HIS A 161 25.98 11.38 15.75
N TYR A 162 25.19 10.95 14.77
CA TYR A 162 25.46 11.29 13.36
C TYR A 162 25.41 12.78 13.08
N LYS A 163 24.52 13.53 13.75
CA LYS A 163 24.51 15.00 13.65
C LYS A 163 25.80 15.64 14.17
N THR A 164 26.55 15.01 15.07
CA THR A 164 27.87 15.51 15.51
C THR A 164 28.99 15.20 14.52
N LEU A 165 28.90 14.07 13.82
CA LEU A 165 29.92 13.65 12.84
C LEU A 165 29.71 14.26 11.46
N LEU A 166 28.44 14.43 11.08
CA LEU A 166 28.02 14.99 9.81
C LEU A 166 27.11 16.20 10.09
N PRO A 167 27.69 17.39 10.33
CA PRO A 167 26.92 18.60 10.66
C PRO A 167 25.83 18.91 9.63
N ALA A 168 26.02 18.48 8.38
CA ALA A 168 25.05 18.54 7.30
C ALA A 168 23.67 17.94 7.61
N LEU A 169 23.57 16.96 8.53
CA LEU A 169 22.29 16.40 8.98
C LEU A 169 21.57 17.27 10.02
N GLY A 170 22.29 18.23 10.63
CA GLY A 170 21.76 19.18 11.61
C GLY A 170 21.48 20.57 11.05
N THR A 171 21.67 20.77 9.74
CA THR A 171 21.40 22.06 9.07
C THR A 171 19.98 22.14 8.52
N ASP A 172 19.48 23.35 8.29
CA ASP A 172 18.18 23.59 7.67
C ASP A 172 18.16 23.39 6.13
N LYS A 173 19.24 22.83 5.56
CA LYS A 173 19.33 22.58 4.11
C LYS A 173 18.57 21.31 3.73
N ILE A 174 17.72 21.42 2.71
CA ILE A 174 16.99 20.28 2.14
C ILE A 174 17.99 19.31 1.50
N ARG A 175 17.92 18.03 1.88
CA ARG A 175 18.73 16.97 1.25
C ARG A 175 17.95 15.67 1.09
N ASN A 176 18.38 14.88 0.12
CA ASN A 176 17.96 13.49 -0.03
C ASN A 176 19.02 12.59 0.61
N VAL A 177 18.58 11.62 1.41
CA VAL A 177 19.44 10.61 2.04
C VAL A 177 18.91 9.24 1.61
N MET A 178 19.82 8.33 1.33
CA MET A 178 19.49 6.95 1.00
C MET A 178 19.99 6.06 2.14
N ASP A 179 19.06 5.42 2.85
CA ASP A 179 19.38 4.42 3.86
C ASP A 179 19.46 3.05 3.17
N MET A 180 20.67 2.67 2.78
CA MET A 180 20.96 1.46 2.02
C MET A 180 20.74 0.16 2.80
N ASN A 181 20.48 0.23 4.11
CA ASN A 181 20.28 -0.94 4.95
C ASN A 181 19.17 -0.69 5.98
N THR A 182 18.00 -0.33 5.47
CA THR A 182 16.84 -0.14 6.34
C THR A 182 16.33 -1.50 6.80
N VAL A 183 16.16 -1.65 8.11
CA VAL A 183 15.40 -2.76 8.69
C VAL A 183 13.94 -2.34 8.75
N TYR A 184 13.55 -1.49 9.70
CA TYR A 184 12.17 -1.02 9.82
C TYR A 184 11.98 0.45 9.44
N GLY A 185 12.99 1.11 8.84
CA GLY A 185 12.94 2.55 8.54
C GLY A 185 13.16 3.44 9.76
N GLY A 186 13.82 2.94 10.81
CA GLY A 186 14.04 3.69 12.05
C GLY A 186 14.91 4.94 11.86
N PHE A 187 15.86 4.90 10.93
CA PHE A 187 16.67 6.08 10.59
C PHE A 187 15.83 7.22 10.01
N ALA A 188 14.95 6.91 9.04
CA ALA A 188 14.04 7.88 8.46
C ALA A 188 13.07 8.45 9.51
N ALA A 189 12.49 7.59 10.35
CA ALA A 189 11.59 8.02 11.42
C ALA A 189 12.28 8.95 12.43
N ALA A 190 13.55 8.68 12.78
CA ALA A 190 14.33 9.53 13.69
C ALA A 190 14.75 10.88 13.07
N LEU A 191 14.67 11.01 11.75
CA LEU A 191 14.97 12.24 11.00
C LEU A 191 13.74 12.98 10.50
N ILE A 192 12.53 12.56 10.87
CA ILE A 192 11.30 13.09 10.26
C ILE A 192 11.13 14.61 10.41
N ASP A 193 11.58 15.16 11.53
CA ASP A 193 11.51 16.61 11.81
C ASP A 193 12.69 17.39 11.22
N SER A 194 13.64 16.71 10.58
CA SER A 194 14.74 17.35 9.86
C SER A 194 14.31 17.62 8.41
N PRO A 195 14.83 18.65 7.73
CA PRO A 195 14.52 18.92 6.33
C PRO A 195 15.24 17.93 5.41
N LEU A 196 15.01 16.64 5.63
CA LEU A 196 15.66 15.55 4.94
C LEU A 196 14.58 14.60 4.43
N TRP A 197 14.76 14.16 3.19
CA TRP A 197 13.96 13.11 2.63
C TRP A 197 14.78 11.83 2.61
N VAL A 198 14.28 10.78 3.24
CA VAL A 198 15.01 9.50 3.34
C VAL A 198 14.33 8.46 2.45
N MET A 199 15.06 7.97 1.45
CA MET A 199 14.69 6.75 0.73
C MET A 199 15.19 5.55 1.53
N ASN A 200 14.26 4.73 2.02
CA ASN A 200 14.58 3.51 2.74
C ASN A 200 14.78 2.37 1.76
N VAL A 201 15.95 1.73 1.78
CA VAL A 201 16.29 0.65 0.86
C VAL A 201 16.41 -0.65 1.65
N VAL A 202 15.69 -1.67 1.18
CA VAL A 202 15.75 -3.05 1.70
C VAL A 202 16.47 -3.91 0.66
N SER A 203 17.49 -4.66 1.07
CA SER A 203 18.21 -5.52 0.13
C SER A 203 17.32 -6.69 -0.30
N SER A 204 17.30 -6.99 -1.61
CA SER A 204 16.59 -8.15 -2.17
C SER A 204 17.17 -9.49 -1.71
N TYR A 205 18.41 -9.50 -1.20
CA TYR A 205 19.07 -10.67 -0.62
C TYR A 205 18.82 -10.83 0.89
N SER A 206 18.04 -9.92 1.49
CA SER A 206 17.75 -9.89 2.92
C SER A 206 16.29 -10.20 3.23
N ILE A 207 15.94 -10.28 4.51
CA ILE A 207 14.55 -10.43 4.94
C ILE A 207 13.76 -9.20 4.44
N ASN A 208 12.69 -9.43 3.69
CA ASN A 208 11.85 -8.35 3.17
C ASN A 208 11.06 -7.68 4.30
N THR A 209 11.53 -6.51 4.72
CA THR A 209 10.89 -5.66 5.74
C THR A 209 10.19 -4.45 5.16
N LEU A 210 10.13 -4.33 3.84
CA LEU A 210 9.63 -3.14 3.15
C LEU A 210 8.15 -2.87 3.47
N SER A 211 7.35 -3.91 3.68
CA SER A 211 5.95 -3.76 4.08
C SER A 211 5.78 -3.10 5.46
N VAL A 212 6.72 -3.32 6.40
CA VAL A 212 6.74 -2.60 7.69
C VAL A 212 7.13 -1.13 7.51
N VAL A 213 8.04 -0.81 6.60
CA VAL A 213 8.39 0.58 6.25
C VAL A 213 7.15 1.32 5.74
N PHE A 214 6.39 0.71 4.82
CA PHE A 214 5.13 1.27 4.33
C PHE A 214 4.05 1.37 5.41
N ASP A 215 3.97 0.38 6.31
CA ASP A 215 3.05 0.41 7.45
C ASP A 215 3.36 1.56 8.44
N ARG A 216 4.62 2.06 8.50
CA ARG A 216 4.98 3.29 9.25
C ARG A 216 4.56 4.58 8.55
N GLY A 217 4.16 4.51 7.28
CA GLY A 217 3.90 5.67 6.42
C GLY A 217 5.16 6.26 5.77
N LEU A 218 6.26 5.51 5.77
CA LEU A 218 7.50 5.88 5.08
C LEU A 218 7.50 5.34 3.65
N ILE A 219 8.37 5.91 2.82
CA ILE A 219 8.64 5.40 1.47
C ILE A 219 9.83 4.45 1.47
N GLY A 220 9.93 3.58 0.48
CA GLY A 220 11.09 2.72 0.33
C GLY A 220 11.07 1.91 -0.96
N THR A 221 12.17 1.21 -1.20
CA THR A 221 12.38 0.36 -2.38
C THR A 221 13.22 -0.87 -2.04
N ASN A 222 13.14 -1.89 -2.89
CA ASN A 222 14.14 -2.95 -2.91
C ASN A 222 15.35 -2.53 -3.77
N HIS A 223 16.52 -3.08 -3.48
CA HIS A 223 17.74 -2.97 -4.30
C HIS A 223 18.58 -4.26 -4.19
N ASP A 224 19.29 -4.64 -5.25
CA ASP A 224 20.25 -5.75 -5.29
C ASP A 224 21.65 -5.36 -4.78
#